data_AF-A0A9W8AMB6-F1
#
_entry.id   AF-A0A9W8AMB6-F1
#
_cell.length_a   1.000
_cell.length_b   1.000
_cell.length_c   1.000
_cell.angle_alpha   90.00
_cell.angle_beta   90.00
_cell.angle_gamma   90.00
#
_symmetry.space_group_name_H-M   'P 1'
#
loop_
_entity.id
_entity.type
_entity.pdbx_description
1 polymer ?
#
loop_
_entity_poly.entity_id
_entity_poly.type
_entity_poly.pdbx_seq_one_letter_code
_entity_poly.pdbx_strand_id
1 'polypeptide(L)'
;MLTRIFTKAAIRPGPIAFYRPSLRSLSTSPLSRKGTPEAVSETAITEPNHPVSMAPEGTVLKGLNFRTDGKDPVALKDEEYPAWLWTLTDTVASEELSDRLRLKRNNKERIKAANYMRKKK
;
A
#
# COMPACT_ATOMS: atom_id res chain seq x y z
N MET A 1 9.18 -58.50 29.53
CA MET A 1 9.24 -57.03 29.41
C MET A 1 10.21 -56.69 28.29
N LEU A 2 9.71 -56.30 27.12
CA LEU A 2 10.50 -56.07 25.90
C LEU A 2 10.80 -54.58 25.73
N THR A 3 12.07 -54.22 25.73
CA THR A 3 12.58 -52.87 25.48
C THR A 3 12.47 -52.54 23.99
N ARG A 4 11.74 -51.47 23.64
CA ARG A 4 11.68 -50.97 22.26
C ARG A 4 12.75 -49.90 22.04
N ILE A 5 13.63 -50.22 21.10
CA ILE A 5 14.76 -49.45 20.59
C ILE A 5 14.23 -48.25 19.78
N PHE A 6 14.71 -47.05 20.08
CA PHE A 6 14.47 -45.86 19.28
C PHE A 6 15.34 -45.88 18.01
N THR A 7 14.74 -46.13 16.84
CA THR A 7 15.42 -45.95 15.55
C THR A 7 15.26 -44.50 15.08
N LYS A 8 16.31 -43.71 15.24
CA LYS A 8 16.44 -42.34 14.73
C LYS A 8 16.59 -42.38 13.20
N ALA A 9 15.53 -42.10 12.46
CA ALA A 9 15.60 -41.98 11.00
C ALA A 9 16.34 -40.67 10.63
N ALA A 10 17.48 -40.81 9.95
CA ALA A 10 18.24 -39.68 9.41
C ALA A 10 17.60 -39.18 8.11
N ILE A 11 17.03 -37.98 8.15
CA ILE A 11 16.54 -37.26 6.96
C ILE A 11 17.76 -36.70 6.23
N ARG A 12 18.10 -37.27 5.07
CA ARG A 12 19.14 -36.73 4.17
C ARG A 12 18.53 -35.54 3.41
N PRO A 13 19.07 -34.31 3.49
CA PRO A 13 18.61 -33.23 2.63
C PRO A 13 19.10 -33.48 1.20
N GLY A 14 18.15 -33.60 0.27
CA GLY A 14 18.44 -33.65 -1.17
C GLY A 14 18.98 -32.31 -1.70
N PRO A 15 19.57 -32.29 -2.91
CA PRO A 15 20.20 -31.10 -3.47
C PRO A 15 19.18 -29.98 -3.73
N ILE A 16 19.52 -28.77 -3.29
CA ILE A 16 18.75 -27.55 -3.51
C ILE A 16 18.83 -27.22 -5.01
N ALA A 17 17.72 -27.44 -5.73
CA ALA A 17 17.60 -26.97 -7.10
C ALA A 17 17.56 -25.44 -7.11
N PHE A 18 18.67 -24.81 -7.48
CA PHE A 18 18.71 -23.37 -7.72
C PHE A 18 17.88 -23.04 -8.96
N TYR A 19 16.64 -22.62 -8.74
CA TYR A 19 15.77 -22.08 -9.77
C TYR A 19 16.43 -20.81 -10.34
N ARG A 20 17.02 -20.92 -11.54
CA ARG A 20 17.46 -19.77 -12.34
C ARG A 20 16.24 -19.22 -13.07
N PRO A 21 15.71 -18.04 -12.71
CA PRO A 21 14.67 -17.42 -13.51
C PRO A 21 15.26 -17.01 -14.85
N SER A 22 14.68 -17.52 -15.93
CA SER A 22 14.96 -17.09 -17.30
C SER A 22 14.70 -15.59 -17.43
N LEU A 23 15.73 -14.83 -17.80
CA LEU A 23 15.62 -13.40 -18.08
C LEU A 23 14.80 -13.23 -19.36
N ARG A 24 13.50 -12.91 -19.23
CA ARG A 24 12.69 -12.44 -20.36
C ARG A 24 13.19 -11.04 -20.77
N SER A 25 13.70 -10.93 -21.99
CA SER A 25 14.03 -9.66 -22.62
C SER A 25 12.75 -8.84 -22.82
N LEU A 26 12.64 -7.69 -22.15
CA LEU A 26 11.56 -6.73 -22.38
C LEU A 26 11.96 -5.81 -23.53
N SER A 27 11.39 -6.05 -24.71
CA SER A 27 11.48 -5.14 -25.85
C SER A 27 10.55 -3.94 -25.63
N THR A 28 11.11 -2.78 -25.27
CA THR A 28 10.37 -1.52 -25.14
C THR A 28 10.43 -0.76 -26.47
N SER A 29 9.41 -0.90 -27.31
CA SER A 29 9.20 0.03 -28.42
C SER A 29 8.45 1.27 -27.91
N PRO A 30 8.97 2.50 -28.07
CA PRO A 30 8.24 3.71 -27.69
C PRO A 30 7.11 3.95 -28.69
N LEU A 31 5.86 3.80 -28.24
CA LEU A 31 4.69 4.24 -29.01
C LEU A 31 4.56 5.76 -28.83
N SER A 32 5.00 6.51 -29.84
CA SER A 32 4.85 7.95 -29.95
C SER A 32 3.35 8.32 -30.00
N ARG A 33 2.74 8.62 -28.85
CA ARG A 33 1.39 9.17 -28.78
C ARG A 33 1.48 10.71 -28.78
N LYS A 34 1.28 11.29 -29.96
CA LYS A 34 1.04 12.73 -30.15
C LYS A 34 -0.39 13.02 -29.68
N GLY A 35 -0.53 13.41 -28.42
CA GLY A 35 -1.78 13.94 -27.86
C GLY A 35 -1.66 15.45 -27.74
N THR A 36 -2.46 16.15 -28.55
CA THR A 36 -2.74 17.57 -28.46
C THR A 36 -3.27 17.96 -27.07
N PRO A 37 -2.90 19.15 -26.54
CA PRO A 37 -3.41 19.62 -25.26
C PRO A 37 -4.83 20.16 -25.42
N GLU A 38 -5.82 19.43 -24.94
CA GLU A 38 -7.14 20.01 -24.62
C GLU A 38 -7.10 20.49 -23.17
N ALA A 39 -6.85 21.79 -23.04
CA ALA A 39 -7.29 22.56 -21.90
C ALA A 39 -8.82 22.53 -21.90
N VAL A 40 -9.41 21.90 -20.88
CA VAL A 40 -10.81 22.10 -20.53
C VAL A 40 -10.83 22.67 -19.12
N SER A 41 -10.87 23.99 -19.08
CA SER A 41 -11.31 24.78 -17.95
C SER A 41 -12.83 24.65 -17.85
N GLU A 42 -13.35 24.06 -16.78
CA GLU A 42 -14.67 24.46 -16.30
C GLU A 42 -14.83 24.21 -14.79
N THR A 43 -14.82 25.32 -14.07
CA THR A 43 -15.30 25.51 -12.71
C THR A 43 -16.78 25.16 -12.63
N ALA A 44 -17.11 24.03 -12.01
CA ALA A 44 -18.45 23.74 -11.51
C ALA A 44 -18.40 23.73 -9.98
N ILE A 45 -18.88 24.82 -9.37
CA ILE A 45 -19.07 24.94 -7.92
C ILE A 45 -20.15 23.95 -7.54
N THR A 46 -19.72 22.78 -7.07
CA THR A 46 -20.56 21.78 -6.41
C THR A 46 -20.15 21.83 -4.95
N GLU A 47 -21.11 22.15 -4.07
CA GLU A 47 -20.94 22.09 -2.62
C GLU A 47 -20.14 20.84 -2.23
N PRO A 48 -19.04 20.97 -1.47
CA PRO A 48 -18.17 19.85 -1.18
C PRO A 48 -18.90 18.82 -0.30
N ASN A 49 -19.30 17.69 -0.90
CA ASN A 49 -19.74 16.50 -0.16
C ASN A 49 -18.53 15.74 0.40
N HIS A 50 -17.67 16.44 1.15
CA HIS A 50 -16.50 15.87 1.80
C HIS A 50 -16.31 16.49 3.20
N PRO A 51 -15.67 15.79 4.14
CA PRO A 51 -15.48 16.29 5.49
C PRO A 51 -14.63 17.56 5.51
N VAL A 52 -15.00 18.53 6.36
CA VAL A 52 -14.33 19.82 6.50
C VAL A 52 -12.84 19.62 6.84
N SER A 53 -11.97 20.30 6.10
CA SER A 53 -10.54 20.27 6.35
C SER A 53 -10.16 21.06 7.61
N MET A 54 -9.14 20.58 8.32
CA MET A 54 -8.66 21.23 9.56
C MET A 54 -7.75 22.44 9.28
N ALA A 55 -7.17 22.51 8.08
CA ALA A 55 -6.24 23.56 7.68
C ALA A 55 -6.94 24.48 6.67
N PRO A 56 -7.42 25.66 7.08
CA PRO A 56 -8.07 26.59 6.16
C PRO A 56 -7.10 27.08 5.09
N GLU A 57 -7.65 27.59 3.99
CA GLU A 57 -6.88 28.17 2.89
C GLU A 57 -5.85 29.19 3.39
N GLY A 58 -4.65 29.19 2.79
CA GLY A 58 -3.58 30.11 3.16
C GLY A 58 -2.77 29.70 4.40
N THR A 59 -3.08 28.57 5.04
CA THR A 59 -2.29 28.07 6.18
C THR A 59 -0.91 27.60 5.74
N VAL A 60 0.16 28.18 6.30
CA VAL A 60 1.54 27.72 6.07
C VAL A 60 1.79 26.42 6.84
N LEU A 61 2.06 25.33 6.14
CA LEU A 61 2.31 24.02 6.74
C LEU A 61 3.77 23.90 7.19
N LYS A 62 4.01 24.34 8.42
CA LYS A 62 5.35 24.41 9.02
C LYS A 62 6.01 23.03 9.11
N GLY A 63 7.29 22.97 8.75
CA GLY A 63 8.14 21.78 8.97
C GLY A 63 7.97 20.68 7.92
N LEU A 64 7.30 20.96 6.79
CA LEU A 64 7.26 20.06 5.65
C LEU A 64 8.47 20.25 4.72
N ASN A 65 9.00 21.47 4.62
CA ASN A 65 10.16 21.71 3.80
C ASN A 65 11.45 21.19 4.48
N PHE A 66 12.18 20.33 3.77
CA PHE A 66 13.49 19.80 4.17
C PHE A 66 14.66 20.42 3.40
N ARG A 67 14.39 21.30 2.42
CA ARG A 67 15.41 21.99 1.62
C ARG A 67 15.79 23.31 2.27
N THR A 68 17.06 23.67 2.21
CA THR A 68 17.60 24.91 2.81
C THR A 68 16.99 26.18 2.20
N ASP A 69 16.84 26.23 0.87
CA ASP A 69 16.30 27.39 0.15
C ASP A 69 14.81 27.24 -0.18
N GLY A 70 14.17 26.22 0.39
CA GLY A 70 12.75 25.96 0.18
C GLY A 70 11.87 26.86 1.05
N LYS A 71 10.64 27.09 0.60
CA LYS A 71 9.57 27.65 1.43
C LYS A 71 8.63 26.53 1.85
N ASP A 72 8.05 26.64 3.04
CA ASP A 72 6.99 25.74 3.46
C ASP A 72 5.78 25.88 2.52
N PRO A 73 5.14 24.78 2.13
CA PRO A 73 3.96 24.83 1.27
C PRO A 73 2.79 25.48 2.03
N VAL A 74 1.97 26.21 1.28
CA VAL A 74 0.76 26.86 1.78
C VAL A 74 -0.44 26.02 1.38
N ALA A 75 -1.36 25.80 2.31
CA ALA A 75 -2.62 25.11 2.05
C ALA A 75 -3.46 25.88 1.02
N LEU A 76 -3.95 25.15 0.02
CA LEU A 76 -4.88 25.63 -0.99
C LEU A 76 -6.32 25.46 -0.50
N LYS A 77 -7.29 25.85 -1.32
CA LYS A 77 -8.71 25.55 -1.06
C LYS A 77 -8.97 24.05 -1.15
N ASP A 78 -9.94 23.57 -0.38
CA ASP A 78 -10.34 22.15 -0.35
C ASP A 78 -10.75 21.62 -1.73
N GLU A 79 -11.33 22.47 -2.57
CA GLU A 79 -11.78 22.17 -3.94
C GLU A 79 -10.62 21.98 -4.94
N GLU A 80 -9.48 22.61 -4.68
CA GLU A 80 -8.30 22.49 -5.55
C GLU A 80 -7.56 21.16 -5.31
N TYR A 81 -7.85 20.49 -4.19
CA TYR A 81 -7.30 19.17 -3.92
C TYR A 81 -8.08 18.09 -4.68
N PRO A 82 -7.39 17.10 -5.25
CA PRO A 82 -8.05 15.98 -5.92
C PRO A 82 -9.02 15.23 -5.01
N ALA A 83 -10.15 14.78 -5.56
CA ALA A 83 -11.22 14.11 -4.81
C ALA A 83 -10.78 12.84 -4.06
N TRP A 84 -9.73 12.15 -4.52
CA TRP A 84 -9.23 10.95 -3.84
C TRP A 84 -8.70 11.23 -2.42
N LEU A 85 -8.28 12.46 -2.13
CA LEU A 85 -7.73 12.84 -0.81
C LEU A 85 -8.75 12.57 0.30
N TRP A 86 -10.00 12.92 0.03
CA TRP A 86 -11.09 12.83 1.01
C TRP A 86 -11.52 11.38 1.29
N THR A 87 -11.35 10.49 0.30
CA THR A 87 -11.66 9.06 0.44
C THR A 87 -10.66 8.28 1.30
N LEU A 88 -9.50 8.88 1.66
CA LEU A 88 -8.45 8.17 2.40
C LEU A 88 -8.81 7.87 3.86
N THR A 89 -9.71 8.67 4.44
CA THR A 89 -10.12 8.50 5.84
C THR A 89 -11.22 7.45 5.98
N ASP A 90 -11.88 7.09 4.88
CA ASP A 90 -12.96 6.13 4.89
C ASP A 90 -12.45 4.72 5.17
N THR A 91 -13.06 4.06 6.16
CA THR A 91 -12.73 2.68 6.48
C THR A 91 -13.33 1.74 5.45
N VAL A 92 -12.48 1.13 4.62
CA VAL A 92 -12.92 0.11 3.67
C VAL A 92 -13.28 -1.18 4.40
N ALA A 93 -14.49 -1.70 4.12
CA ALA A 93 -14.93 -2.97 4.66
C ALA A 93 -14.00 -4.11 4.21
N SER A 94 -13.82 -5.13 5.06
CA SER A 94 -12.92 -6.26 4.73
C SER A 94 -13.30 -6.98 3.44
N GLU A 95 -14.59 -6.99 3.13
CA GLU A 95 -15.21 -7.60 1.95
C GLU A 95 -15.07 -6.78 0.67
N GLU A 96 -14.61 -5.55 0.76
CA GLU A 96 -14.41 -4.65 -0.39
C GLU A 96 -12.93 -4.49 -0.75
N LEU A 97 -12.04 -4.92 0.14
CA LEU A 97 -10.60 -4.87 -0.11
C LEU A 97 -10.19 -5.69 -1.34
N SER A 98 -9.15 -5.28 -2.04
CA SER A 98 -8.53 -6.17 -3.04
C SER A 98 -8.11 -7.51 -2.40
N ASP A 99 -8.15 -8.60 -3.19
CA ASP A 99 -7.77 -9.93 -2.72
C ASP A 99 -6.41 -9.93 -2.02
N ARG A 100 -5.43 -9.23 -2.59
CA ARG A 100 -4.08 -9.09 -2.01
C ARG A 100 -4.13 -8.53 -0.57
N LEU A 101 -4.95 -7.53 -0.30
CA LEU A 101 -5.07 -6.92 1.03
C LEU A 101 -5.81 -7.84 2.00
N ARG A 102 -6.86 -8.55 1.54
CA ARG A 102 -7.57 -9.56 2.35
C ARG A 102 -6.64 -10.67 2.81
N LEU A 103 -5.87 -11.26 1.89
CA LEU A 103 -4.93 -12.34 2.20
C LEU A 103 -3.85 -11.87 3.20
N LYS A 104 -3.34 -10.63 3.06
CA LYS A 104 -2.39 -10.05 4.02
C LYS A 104 -3.00 -9.92 5.42
N ARG A 105 -4.25 -9.45 5.52
CA ARG A 105 -4.98 -9.32 6.80
C ARG A 105 -5.16 -10.69 7.47
N ASN A 106 -5.68 -11.68 6.73
CA ASN A 106 -5.90 -13.03 7.23
C ASN A 106 -4.59 -13.68 7.72
N ASN A 107 -3.49 -13.50 6.99
CA ASN A 107 -2.19 -14.02 7.42
C ASN A 107 -1.70 -13.34 8.71
N LYS A 108 -1.87 -12.02 8.84
CA LYS A 108 -1.53 -11.28 10.06
C LYS A 108 -2.35 -11.78 11.26
N GLU A 109 -3.64 -12.02 11.08
CA GLU A 109 -4.53 -12.56 12.12
C GLU A 109 -4.13 -13.97 12.55
N ARG A 110 -3.84 -14.85 11.59
CA ARG A 110 -3.34 -16.21 11.85
C ARG A 110 -2.05 -16.20 12.67
N ILE A 111 -1.09 -15.34 12.31
CA ILE A 111 0.17 -15.21 13.04
C ILE A 111 -0.06 -14.67 14.45
N LYS A 112 -0.92 -13.64 14.61
CA LYS A 112 -1.28 -13.10 15.92
C LYS A 112 -1.94 -14.16 16.82
N ALA A 113 -2.90 -14.92 16.28
CA ALA A 113 -3.56 -16.00 17.02
C ALA A 113 -2.59 -17.11 17.43
N ALA A 114 -1.72 -17.55 16.53
CA ALA A 114 -0.69 -18.54 16.83
C ALA A 114 0.29 -18.04 17.91
N ASN A 115 0.75 -16.78 17.80
CA ASN A 115 1.62 -16.17 18.79
C ASN A 115 0.93 -16.03 20.16
N TYR A 116 -0.36 -15.68 20.18
CA TYR A 116 -1.17 -15.60 21.39
C TYR A 116 -1.27 -16.97 22.08
N MET A 117 -1.61 -18.03 21.33
CA MET A 117 -1.69 -19.39 21.85
C MET A 117 -0.34 -19.91 22.35
N ARG A 118 0.76 -19.57 21.66
CA ARG A 118 2.12 -19.92 22.09
C ARG A 118 2.55 -19.21 23.38
N LYS A 119 2.11 -17.97 23.59
CA LYS A 119 2.44 -17.18 24.80
C LYS A 119 1.60 -17.59 26.03
N LYS A 120 0.37 -18.06 25.81
CA LYS A 120 -0.54 -18.48 26.89
C LYS A 120 -0.20 -19.88 27.43
N LYS A 121 0.48 -20.70 26.62
CA LYS A 121 0.99 -22.01 27.03
C LYS A 121 2.31 -21.84 27.79
#